data_AF-A0A950V6R9-F1
#
_entry.id   AF-A0A950V6R9-F1
#
_cell.length_a   1.000
_cell.length_b   1.000
_cell.length_c   1.000
_cell.angle_alpha   90.00
_cell.angle_beta   90.00
_cell.angle_gamma   90.00
#
_symmetry.space_group_name_H-M   'P 1'
#
loop_
_entity.id
_entity.type
_entity.pdbx_description
1 polymer ?
#
loop_
_entity_poly.entity_id
_entity_poly.type
_entity_poly.pdbx_seq_one_letter_code
_entity_poly.pdbx_strand_id
1 'polypeptide(L)'
;MKRISITLLFAVSGVARGEWTSSGYTQSNGIAVFVESKLEPANPKPAGSFGGGLQSLKRGQPGMKRYIYERNTLEYFGYDLAVEPLEHTGEYKVTFSPLSLTPEEMRLPDPPAWKVLPSPVFPTPQIVHEGDTIAIDLFENPSTGQKLVDYIRVGRDTRSQTVLPDCISENSDTARTSCLSARLDEMNAKLATKMTELQARGDPSARESLKRTEEIWQKYRDETCQSLSNRLKQLQCQLDLTRSHVRDLKIY
;
A
#
# COMPACT_ATOMS: atom_id res chain seq x y z
N MET A 1 -31.56 -1.26 12.20
CA MET A 1 -31.58 -0.08 11.31
C MET A 1 -30.30 -0.11 10.48
N LYS A 2 -30.43 -0.13 9.14
CA LYS A 2 -29.32 -0.13 8.18
C LYS A 2 -28.81 1.29 7.95
N ARG A 3 -27.50 1.48 7.87
CA ARG A 3 -26.89 2.57 7.10
C ARG A 3 -25.82 1.99 6.18
N ILE A 4 -26.23 1.79 4.93
CA ILE A 4 -25.36 1.76 3.76
C ILE A 4 -25.26 3.22 3.34
N SER A 5 -24.08 3.82 3.41
CA SER A 5 -23.83 5.15 2.83
C SER A 5 -22.96 4.97 1.60
N ILE A 6 -23.62 4.89 0.45
CA ILE A 6 -23.02 5.11 -0.86
C ILE A 6 -23.06 6.63 -1.08
N THR A 7 -21.89 7.27 -1.13
CA THR A 7 -21.77 8.66 -1.57
C THR A 7 -20.81 8.70 -2.75
N LEU A 8 -21.35 8.86 -3.96
CA LEU A 8 -20.60 9.32 -5.11
C LEU A 8 -20.20 10.78 -4.88
N LEU A 9 -18.92 11.10 -4.97
CA LEU A 9 -18.40 12.47 -5.02
C LEU A 9 -17.64 12.67 -6.33
N PHE A 10 -18.15 13.59 -7.16
CA PHE A 10 -17.41 14.16 -8.29
C PHE A 10 -16.36 15.15 -7.78
N ALA A 11 -15.23 15.20 -8.50
CA ALA A 11 -14.01 15.92 -8.14
C ALA A 11 -14.19 17.44 -7.93
N VAL A 12 -13.54 17.94 -6.88
CA VAL A 12 -13.11 19.35 -6.80
C VAL A 12 -11.59 19.33 -6.69
N SER A 13 -10.90 19.80 -7.73
CA SER A 13 -9.48 20.11 -7.71
C SER A 13 -9.25 21.35 -6.84
N GLY A 14 -9.21 21.15 -5.53
CA GLY A 14 -8.87 22.15 -4.54
C GLY A 14 -7.41 22.06 -4.14
N VAL A 15 -6.71 23.19 -4.21
CA VAL A 15 -5.45 23.56 -3.53
C VAL A 15 -4.88 22.47 -2.62
N ALA A 16 -3.74 21.89 -3.00
CA ALA A 16 -2.96 20.98 -2.17
C ALA A 16 -2.39 21.73 -0.94
N ARG A 17 -3.24 21.95 0.06
CA ARG A 17 -2.81 22.28 1.42
C ARG A 17 -2.33 20.98 2.03
N GLY A 18 -1.07 20.94 2.47
CA GLY A 18 -0.42 19.74 3.01
C GLY A 18 -1.23 19.13 4.16
N GLU A 19 -2.09 18.20 3.80
CA GLU A 19 -2.90 17.34 4.64
C GLU A 19 -1.93 16.36 5.32
N TRP A 20 -2.12 16.12 6.62
CA TRP A 20 -1.38 15.03 7.25
C TRP A 20 -1.92 13.73 6.66
N THR A 21 -1.13 13.12 5.80
CA THR A 21 -1.42 11.82 5.19
C THR A 21 -0.25 10.89 5.48
N SER A 22 -0.50 9.75 6.10
CA SER A 22 0.50 8.71 6.27
C SER A 22 0.06 7.49 5.49
N SER A 23 0.92 6.98 4.60
CA SER A 23 0.64 5.74 3.86
C SER A 23 1.57 4.63 4.31
N GLY A 24 1.05 3.42 4.41
CA GLY A 24 1.81 2.22 4.74
C GLY A 24 1.41 1.03 3.88
N TYR A 25 2.34 0.10 3.75
CA TYR A 25 2.15 -1.16 3.03
C TYR A 25 2.77 -2.29 3.83
N THR A 26 2.07 -3.42 3.92
CA THR A 26 2.67 -4.67 4.34
C THR A 26 2.19 -5.82 3.47
N GLN A 27 2.95 -6.91 3.53
CA GLN A 27 2.69 -8.12 2.80
C GLN A 27 3.00 -9.35 3.66
N SER A 28 2.10 -10.32 3.61
CA SER A 28 2.29 -11.62 4.24
C SER A 28 1.49 -12.67 3.46
N ASN A 29 2.11 -13.82 3.16
CA ASN A 29 1.45 -14.96 2.50
C ASN A 29 0.69 -14.62 1.21
N GLY A 30 1.26 -13.76 0.35
CA GLY A 30 0.64 -13.37 -0.92
C GLY A 30 -0.52 -12.40 -0.81
N ILE A 31 -0.82 -11.90 0.39
CA ILE A 31 -1.81 -10.86 0.67
C ILE A 31 -1.09 -9.55 0.93
N ALA A 32 -1.56 -8.50 0.25
CA ALA A 32 -1.14 -7.13 0.43
C ALA A 32 -2.17 -6.37 1.25
N VAL A 33 -1.69 -5.57 2.21
CA VAL A 33 -2.51 -4.62 2.94
C VAL A 33 -1.94 -3.22 2.75
N PHE A 34 -2.77 -2.31 2.26
CA PHE A 34 -2.46 -0.90 2.09
C PHE A 34 -3.24 -0.09 3.11
N VAL A 35 -2.59 0.88 3.74
CA VAL A 35 -3.20 1.76 4.72
C VAL A 35 -2.90 3.20 4.34
N GLU A 36 -3.91 4.06 4.40
CA GLU A 36 -3.79 5.50 4.27
C GLU A 36 -4.49 6.15 5.47
N SER A 37 -3.72 6.81 6.32
CA SER A 37 -4.23 7.55 7.49
C SER A 37 -4.51 9.00 7.11
N LYS A 38 -5.68 9.53 7.48
CA LYS A 38 -6.11 10.92 7.25
C LYS A 38 -6.70 11.56 8.49
N LEU A 39 -6.68 12.88 8.53
CA LEU A 39 -7.41 13.66 9.53
C LEU A 39 -8.72 14.18 8.97
N GLU A 40 -9.79 14.07 9.75
CA GLU A 40 -11.13 14.48 9.33
C GLU A 40 -11.80 15.36 10.39
N PRO A 41 -12.06 16.65 10.09
CA PRO A 41 -11.60 17.39 8.92
C PRO A 41 -10.07 17.55 8.93
N ALA A 42 -9.46 17.76 7.75
CA ALA A 42 -8.01 17.90 7.61
C ALA A 42 -7.38 19.06 8.42
N ASN A 43 -8.20 20.04 8.84
CA ASN A 43 -7.79 21.17 9.65
C ASN A 43 -8.59 21.19 10.96
N PRO A 44 -7.98 21.57 12.10
CA PRO A 44 -6.62 22.09 12.23
C PRO A 44 -5.54 21.00 12.11
N LYS A 45 -4.28 21.38 11.86
CA LYS A 45 -3.18 20.43 11.99
C LYS A 45 -3.02 20.05 13.47
N PRO A 46 -2.76 18.77 13.80
CA PRO A 46 -2.50 18.38 15.18
C PRO A 46 -1.24 19.09 15.68
N ALA A 47 -1.26 19.55 16.94
CA ALA A 47 -0.09 20.17 17.56
C ALA A 47 1.00 19.15 17.98
N GLY A 48 0.74 17.84 17.81
CA GLY A 48 1.58 16.76 18.33
C GLY A 48 2.65 16.22 17.37
N SER A 49 3.62 15.50 17.94
CA SER A 49 4.69 14.78 17.22
C SER A 49 4.30 13.33 16.98
N PHE A 50 3.37 13.13 16.03
CA PHE A 50 2.88 11.80 15.69
C PHE A 50 3.90 11.01 14.87
N GLY A 51 4.11 9.76 15.27
CA GLY A 51 4.79 8.74 14.48
C GLY A 51 3.98 7.45 14.46
N GLY A 52 4.51 6.42 13.79
CA GLY A 52 3.89 5.11 13.80
C GLY A 52 4.54 4.17 12.81
N GLY A 53 4.00 2.96 12.71
CA GLY A 53 4.47 1.99 11.75
C GLY A 53 3.48 0.85 11.51
N LEU A 54 3.88 -0.02 10.61
CA LEU A 54 3.25 -1.30 10.31
C LEU A 54 4.23 -2.42 10.63
N GLN A 55 3.74 -3.51 11.21
CA GLN A 55 4.46 -4.77 11.29
C GLN A 55 3.57 -5.88 10.72
N SER A 56 4.15 -6.92 10.12
CA SER A 56 3.37 -8.11 9.77
C SER A 56 2.94 -8.86 11.04
N LEU A 57 1.83 -9.60 10.96
CA LEU A 57 1.50 -10.57 12.01
C LEU A 57 2.56 -11.68 12.08
N LYS A 58 2.44 -12.57 13.07
CA LYS A 58 3.35 -13.73 13.23
C LYS A 58 3.42 -14.53 11.93
N ARG A 59 4.57 -15.17 11.69
CA ARG A 59 4.80 -15.99 10.49
C ARG A 59 3.64 -16.98 10.28
N GLY A 60 3.07 -16.98 9.08
CA GLY A 60 1.93 -17.84 8.73
C GLY A 60 0.55 -17.21 8.95
N GLN A 61 0.46 -16.05 9.60
CA GLN A 61 -0.79 -15.30 9.74
C GLN A 61 -0.78 -14.11 8.75
N PRO A 62 -1.71 -14.07 7.78
CA PRO A 62 -1.83 -12.92 6.89
C PRO A 62 -2.49 -11.76 7.65
N GLY A 63 -1.95 -10.56 7.43
CA GLY A 63 -2.42 -9.36 8.11
C GLY A 63 -1.27 -8.52 8.66
N MET A 64 -1.63 -7.58 9.52
CA MET A 64 -0.71 -6.56 10.03
C MET A 64 -1.01 -6.13 11.46
N LYS A 65 -0.04 -5.46 12.07
CA LYS A 65 -0.16 -4.68 13.29
C LYS A 65 0.12 -3.22 12.93
N ARG A 66 -0.83 -2.34 13.16
CA ARG A 66 -0.71 -0.90 12.95
C ARG A 66 -0.59 -0.24 14.31
N TYR A 67 0.43 0.58 14.51
CA TYR A 67 0.60 1.38 15.71
C TYR A 67 0.90 2.83 15.37
N ILE A 68 0.36 3.74 16.16
CA ILE A 68 0.54 5.19 16.10
C ILE A 68 0.92 5.65 17.50
N TYR A 69 1.81 6.62 17.60
CA TYR A 69 2.28 7.13 18.88
C TYR A 69 2.50 8.64 18.84
N GLU A 70 2.36 9.29 19.99
CA GLU A 70 2.75 10.68 20.23
C GLU A 70 3.95 10.70 21.20
N ARG A 71 5.10 11.15 20.70
CA ARG A 71 6.34 11.31 21.45
C ARG A 71 6.26 12.27 22.62
N ASN A 72 5.44 13.33 22.56
CA ASN A 72 5.41 14.34 23.62
C ASN A 72 4.62 13.87 24.85
N THR A 73 3.53 13.12 24.64
CA THR A 73 2.70 12.59 25.73
C THR A 73 3.08 11.15 26.11
N LEU A 74 3.98 10.52 25.34
CA LEU A 74 4.37 9.12 25.48
C LEU A 74 3.16 8.18 25.44
N GLU A 75 2.23 8.47 24.53
CA GLU A 75 1.01 7.70 24.35
C GLU A 75 1.02 6.97 23.01
N TYR A 76 0.42 5.78 22.97
CA TYR A 76 0.30 5.01 21.73
C TYR A 76 -1.03 4.26 21.65
N PHE A 77 -1.45 3.96 20.42
CA PHE A 77 -2.64 3.16 20.13
C PHE A 77 -2.49 2.50 18.77
N GLY A 78 -3.43 1.62 18.44
CA GLY A 78 -3.43 0.91 17.18
C GLY A 78 -4.33 -0.30 17.19
N TYR A 79 -4.08 -1.20 16.26
CA TYR A 79 -4.85 -2.43 16.10
C TYR A 79 -4.04 -3.51 15.41
N ASP A 80 -4.46 -4.74 15.65
CA ASP A 80 -4.12 -5.89 14.85
C ASP A 80 -5.23 -6.10 13.81
N LEU A 81 -4.84 -6.33 12.56
CA LEU A 81 -5.75 -6.70 11.46
C LEU A 81 -5.34 -8.08 10.96
N ALA A 82 -6.17 -9.08 11.25
CA ALA A 82 -6.07 -10.39 10.63
C ALA A 82 -6.85 -10.40 9.31
N VAL A 83 -6.24 -11.00 8.28
CA VAL A 83 -6.81 -11.12 6.94
C VAL A 83 -6.82 -12.59 6.56
N GLU A 84 -7.99 -13.19 6.44
CA GLU A 84 -8.17 -14.58 6.03
C GLU A 84 -8.74 -14.60 4.60
N PRO A 85 -8.01 -15.13 3.59
CA PRO A 85 -8.57 -15.28 2.26
C PRO A 85 -9.69 -16.33 2.29
N LEU A 86 -10.83 -16.00 1.67
CA LEU A 86 -11.94 -16.93 1.47
C LEU A 86 -11.82 -17.49 0.05
N GLU A 87 -11.51 -18.79 -0.05
CA GLU A 87 -11.37 -19.51 -1.33
C GLU A 87 -10.48 -18.78 -2.38
N HIS A 88 -10.64 -19.10 -3.67
CA HIS A 88 -9.90 -18.46 -4.77
C HIS A 88 -10.65 -17.26 -5.38
N THR A 89 -11.60 -16.65 -4.65
CA THR A 89 -12.55 -15.66 -5.17
C THR A 89 -12.11 -14.20 -5.04
N GLY A 90 -10.97 -13.93 -4.39
CA GLY A 90 -10.54 -12.56 -4.10
C GLY A 90 -11.35 -11.90 -2.98
N GLU A 91 -12.03 -12.72 -2.17
CA GLU A 91 -12.73 -12.30 -0.96
C GLU A 91 -11.83 -12.53 0.26
N TYR A 92 -11.97 -11.66 1.27
CA TYR A 92 -11.21 -11.73 2.51
C TYR A 92 -12.13 -11.52 3.69
N LYS A 93 -12.01 -12.39 4.68
CA LYS A 93 -12.53 -12.12 6.01
C LYS A 93 -11.50 -11.30 6.78
N VAL A 94 -11.88 -10.08 7.14
CA VAL A 94 -11.06 -9.14 7.91
C VAL A 94 -11.56 -9.08 9.35
N THR A 95 -10.63 -9.20 10.29
CA THR A 95 -10.90 -9.18 11.73
C THR A 95 -9.96 -8.20 12.40
N PHE A 96 -10.52 -7.19 13.07
CA PHE A 96 -9.76 -6.22 13.87
C PHE A 96 -9.71 -6.69 15.32
N SER A 97 -8.56 -6.48 15.97
CA SER A 97 -8.36 -6.74 17.40
C SER A 97 -7.55 -5.60 18.02
N PRO A 98 -7.62 -5.41 19.36
CA PRO A 98 -6.72 -4.50 20.06
C PRO A 98 -5.25 -4.76 19.72
N LEU A 99 -4.45 -3.69 19.65
CA LEU A 99 -3.02 -3.78 19.35
C LEU A 99 -2.33 -4.73 20.32
N SER A 100 -1.67 -5.75 19.78
CA SER A 100 -0.96 -6.72 20.63
C SER A 100 0.52 -6.35 20.85
N LEU A 101 1.03 -5.28 20.23
CA LEU A 101 2.43 -4.87 20.37
C LEU A 101 2.65 -4.15 21.70
N THR A 102 3.76 -4.53 22.34
CA THR A 102 4.33 -3.81 23.47
C THR A 102 5.26 -2.66 23.01
N PRO A 103 5.51 -1.64 23.85
CA PRO A 103 6.48 -0.59 23.55
C PRO A 103 7.89 -1.12 23.20
N GLU A 104 8.30 -2.22 23.83
CA GLU A 104 9.55 -2.92 23.55
C GLU A 104 9.59 -3.50 22.13
N GLU A 105 8.53 -4.19 21.69
CA GLU A 105 8.42 -4.76 20.34
C GLU A 105 8.32 -3.68 19.24
N MET A 106 7.78 -2.51 19.59
CA MET A 106 7.76 -1.32 18.73
C MET A 106 9.11 -0.58 18.70
N ARG A 107 10.06 -0.95 19.58
CA ARG A 107 11.37 -0.28 19.76
C ARG A 107 11.22 1.20 20.10
N LEU A 108 10.23 1.53 20.93
CA LEU A 108 10.07 2.89 21.43
C LEU A 108 11.16 3.20 22.48
N PRO A 109 11.64 4.44 22.57
CA PRO A 109 12.62 4.85 23.59
C PRO A 109 11.98 4.83 24.98
N ASP A 110 12.70 4.37 26.00
CA ASP A 110 12.19 4.22 27.37
C ASP A 110 10.81 3.50 27.44
N PRO A 111 10.71 2.23 26.99
CA PRO A 111 9.45 1.48 26.88
C PRO A 111 8.50 1.57 28.08
N PRO A 112 8.96 1.52 29.36
CA PRO A 112 8.08 1.59 30.52
C PRO A 112 7.34 2.93 30.68
N ALA A 113 7.83 4.01 30.06
CA ALA A 113 7.19 5.32 30.13
C ALA A 113 6.00 5.46 29.18
N TRP A 114 5.81 4.53 28.24
CA TRP A 114 4.76 4.60 27.25
C TRP A 114 3.43 4.06 27.75
N LYS A 115 2.36 4.80 27.49
CA LYS A 115 1.00 4.46 27.88
C LYS A 115 0.14 4.10 26.67
N VAL A 116 -0.53 2.95 26.74
CA VAL A 116 -1.54 2.58 25.74
C VAL A 116 -2.81 3.39 25.96
N LEU A 117 -3.35 3.99 24.90
CA LEU A 117 -4.68 4.60 24.92
C LEU A 117 -5.76 3.53 24.69
N PRO A 118 -6.98 3.74 25.19
CA PRO A 118 -8.09 2.83 24.94
C PRO A 118 -8.28 2.59 23.44
N SER A 119 -8.50 1.32 23.06
CA SER A 119 -8.76 0.97 21.67
C SER A 119 -10.09 1.57 21.20
N PRO A 120 -10.19 1.98 19.93
CA PRO A 120 -11.47 2.37 19.35
C PRO A 120 -12.43 1.16 19.29
N VAL A 121 -13.71 1.44 19.09
CA VAL A 121 -14.69 0.38 18.82
C VAL A 121 -14.45 -0.13 17.40
N PHE A 122 -13.95 -1.35 17.29
CA PHE A 122 -13.69 -1.98 16.00
C PHE A 122 -14.98 -2.49 15.35
N PRO A 123 -15.07 -2.48 14.00
CA PRO A 123 -16.15 -3.14 13.30
C PRO A 123 -16.11 -4.65 13.58
N THR A 124 -17.29 -5.28 13.57
CA THR A 124 -17.38 -6.74 13.61
C THR A 124 -16.65 -7.36 12.42
N PRO A 125 -16.14 -8.61 12.54
CA PRO A 125 -15.54 -9.31 11.41
C PRO A 125 -16.45 -9.29 10.20
N GLN A 126 -15.89 -8.94 9.04
CA GLN A 126 -16.65 -8.75 7.81
C GLN A 126 -15.91 -9.33 6.62
N ILE A 127 -16.67 -9.66 5.58
CA ILE A 127 -16.13 -10.09 4.29
C ILE A 127 -15.98 -8.85 3.42
N VAL A 128 -14.80 -8.69 2.81
CA VAL A 128 -14.49 -7.64 1.85
C VAL A 128 -13.96 -8.25 0.57
N HIS A 129 -14.20 -7.60 -0.55
CA HIS A 129 -13.65 -7.99 -1.84
C HIS A 129 -12.34 -7.25 -2.09
N GLU A 130 -11.52 -7.82 -2.97
CA GLU A 130 -10.32 -7.16 -3.48
C GLU A 130 -10.68 -5.77 -4.08
N GLY A 131 -10.03 -4.73 -3.55
CA GLY A 131 -10.28 -3.34 -3.94
C GLY A 131 -11.27 -2.59 -3.05
N ASP A 132 -12.03 -3.27 -2.20
CA ASP A 132 -12.85 -2.61 -1.19
C ASP A 132 -11.98 -1.80 -0.23
N THR A 133 -12.54 -0.69 0.26
CA THR A 133 -11.89 0.17 1.25
C THR A 133 -12.65 0.12 2.56
N ILE A 134 -11.96 -0.24 3.63
CA ILE A 134 -12.46 -0.22 4.99
C ILE A 134 -11.99 1.08 5.63
N ALA A 135 -12.91 1.89 6.14
CA ALA A 135 -12.57 3.06 6.95
C ALA A 135 -12.75 2.74 8.43
N ILE A 136 -11.78 3.12 9.26
CA ILE A 136 -11.87 2.98 10.72
C ILE A 136 -11.49 4.30 11.40
N ASP A 137 -12.35 4.75 12.31
CA ASP A 137 -12.06 5.88 13.19
C ASP A 137 -11.16 5.38 14.32
N LEU A 138 -9.89 5.80 14.31
CA LEU A 138 -8.92 5.34 15.30
C LEU A 138 -8.91 6.17 16.57
N PHE A 139 -9.11 7.46 16.40
CA PHE A 139 -9.06 8.44 17.48
C PHE A 139 -9.95 9.61 17.11
N GLU A 140 -10.60 10.19 18.11
CA GLU A 140 -11.35 11.44 17.99
C GLU A 140 -10.86 12.39 19.07
N ASN A 141 -10.42 13.58 18.66
CA ASN A 141 -10.08 14.63 19.59
C ASN A 141 -11.37 15.17 20.23
N PRO A 142 -11.59 14.99 21.53
CA PRO A 142 -12.86 15.38 22.16
C PRO A 142 -13.09 16.89 22.18
N SER A 143 -12.03 17.70 22.04
CA SER A 143 -12.13 19.17 22.02
C SER A 143 -12.50 19.75 20.66
N THR A 144 -12.10 19.08 19.56
CA THR A 144 -12.30 19.58 18.19
C THR A 144 -13.25 18.73 17.36
N GLY A 145 -13.57 17.50 17.80
CA GLY A 145 -14.28 16.50 17.01
C GLY A 145 -13.48 15.97 15.82
N GLN A 146 -12.19 16.34 15.69
CA GLN A 146 -11.34 15.89 14.60
C GLN A 146 -10.95 14.43 14.81
N LYS A 147 -11.09 13.65 13.75
CA LYS A 147 -10.81 12.21 13.74
C LYS A 147 -9.52 11.90 13.01
N LEU A 148 -8.84 10.85 13.48
CA LEU A 148 -7.82 10.14 12.73
C LEU A 148 -8.45 8.89 12.15
N VAL A 149 -8.53 8.82 10.82
CA VAL A 149 -9.20 7.74 10.09
C VAL A 149 -8.18 6.96 9.28
N ASP A 150 -8.17 5.63 9.41
CA ASP A 150 -7.40 4.75 8.54
C ASP A 150 -8.31 4.22 7.41
N TYR A 151 -7.87 4.38 6.17
CA TYR A 151 -8.44 3.80 4.97
C TYR A 151 -7.61 2.60 4.54
N ILE A 152 -8.19 1.41 4.68
CA ILE A 152 -7.50 0.14 4.52
C ILE A 152 -8.01 -0.57 3.29
N ARG A 153 -7.09 -1.02 2.44
CA ARG A 153 -7.40 -1.84 1.27
C ARG A 153 -6.65 -3.16 1.38
N VAL A 154 -7.36 -4.24 1.13
CA VAL A 154 -6.84 -5.60 1.10
C VAL A 154 -6.89 -6.09 -0.34
N GLY A 155 -5.84 -6.79 -0.76
CA GLY A 155 -5.83 -7.44 -2.06
C GLY A 155 -4.78 -8.52 -2.11
N ARG A 156 -4.71 -9.21 -3.25
CA ARG A 156 -3.57 -10.08 -3.50
C ARG A 156 -2.39 -9.18 -3.73
N ASP A 157 -1.24 -9.57 -3.21
CA ASP A 157 -0.05 -8.91 -3.66
C ASP A 157 0.17 -9.28 -5.12
N THR A 158 -0.27 -8.41 -6.03
CA THR A 158 -0.01 -8.57 -7.46
C THR A 158 1.47 -8.40 -7.79
N ARG A 159 2.35 -8.08 -6.82
CA ARG A 159 3.82 -8.15 -6.96
C ARG A 159 4.38 -9.55 -6.65
N SER A 160 3.66 -10.37 -5.90
CA SER A 160 3.98 -11.78 -5.59
C SER A 160 3.09 -12.76 -6.36
N GLN A 161 1.99 -12.30 -6.93
CA GLN A 161 1.15 -13.02 -7.91
C GLN A 161 1.41 -12.60 -9.35
N THR A 162 2.51 -11.90 -9.62
CA THR A 162 3.01 -11.74 -10.98
C THR A 162 3.75 -12.94 -11.50
N VAL A 163 3.69 -14.08 -10.81
CA VAL A 163 3.87 -15.33 -11.51
C VAL A 163 2.63 -15.47 -12.42
N LEU A 164 2.75 -14.98 -13.65
CA LEU A 164 1.78 -15.17 -14.71
C LEU A 164 1.41 -16.65 -14.73
N PRO A 165 0.13 -17.03 -14.58
CA PRO A 165 -0.30 -18.42 -14.73
C PRO A 165 0.29 -19.02 -16.03
N ASP A 166 0.37 -18.19 -17.08
CA ASP A 166 0.87 -18.55 -18.41
C ASP A 166 2.36 -18.94 -18.45
N CYS A 167 3.22 -18.37 -17.58
CA CYS A 167 4.64 -18.70 -17.57
C CYS A 167 5.02 -19.73 -16.49
N ILE A 168 4.08 -20.15 -15.62
CA ILE A 168 4.34 -21.16 -14.57
C ILE A 168 4.08 -22.57 -15.06
N SER A 169 3.11 -22.74 -15.96
CA SER A 169 2.76 -24.05 -16.54
C SER A 169 3.89 -24.67 -17.35
N GLU A 170 4.96 -23.91 -17.60
CA GLU A 170 6.14 -24.37 -18.31
C GLU A 170 7.02 -25.26 -17.42
N ASN A 171 7.17 -26.52 -17.81
CA ASN A 171 7.85 -27.56 -17.04
C ASN A 171 9.38 -27.41 -16.96
N SER A 172 9.97 -26.37 -17.57
CA SER A 172 11.41 -26.14 -17.57
C SER A 172 11.78 -24.67 -17.36
N ASP A 173 12.88 -24.41 -16.66
CA ASP A 173 13.40 -23.06 -16.42
C ASP A 173 13.69 -22.29 -17.72
N THR A 174 14.09 -22.99 -18.77
CA THR A 174 14.31 -22.40 -20.10
C THR A 174 13.01 -21.87 -20.69
N ALA A 175 11.93 -22.65 -20.65
CA ALA A 175 10.63 -22.22 -21.15
C ALA A 175 10.04 -21.09 -20.31
N ARG A 176 10.19 -21.14 -18.98
CA ARG A 176 9.79 -20.04 -18.07
C ARG A 176 10.57 -18.75 -18.37
N THR A 177 11.87 -18.84 -18.59
CA THR A 177 12.73 -17.71 -18.94
C THR A 177 12.32 -17.09 -20.28
N SER A 178 12.06 -17.93 -21.29
CA SER A 178 11.61 -17.49 -22.61
C SER A 178 10.26 -16.74 -22.52
N CYS A 179 9.30 -17.31 -21.81
CA CYS A 179 7.99 -16.70 -21.58
C CYS A 179 8.08 -15.35 -20.86
N LEU A 180 8.85 -15.27 -19.77
CA LEU A 180 9.06 -14.02 -19.03
C LEU A 180 9.76 -12.96 -19.88
N SER A 181 10.74 -13.35 -20.69
CA SER A 181 11.42 -12.43 -21.61
C SER A 181 10.45 -11.85 -22.64
N ALA A 182 9.68 -12.69 -23.33
CA ALA A 182 8.69 -12.23 -24.31
C ALA A 182 7.65 -11.28 -23.69
N ARG A 183 7.25 -11.55 -22.44
CA ARG A 183 6.29 -10.69 -21.73
C ARG A 183 6.91 -9.37 -21.28
N LEU A 184 8.18 -9.38 -20.89
CA LEU A 184 8.94 -8.16 -20.59
C LEU A 184 9.06 -7.29 -21.85
N ASP A 185 9.33 -7.88 -23.01
CA ASP A 185 9.40 -7.17 -24.30
C ASP A 185 8.05 -6.51 -24.65
N GLU A 186 6.93 -7.23 -24.46
CA GLU A 186 5.60 -6.66 -24.66
C GLU A 186 5.32 -5.47 -23.72
N MET A 187 5.70 -5.58 -22.44
CA MET A 187 5.50 -4.49 -21.48
C MET A 187 6.39 -3.29 -21.80
N ASN A 188 7.63 -3.51 -22.22
CA ASN A 188 8.51 -2.44 -22.68
C ASN A 188 7.93 -1.74 -23.93
N ALA A 189 7.32 -2.47 -24.85
CA ALA A 189 6.63 -1.88 -26.00
C ALA A 189 5.42 -1.02 -25.59
N LYS A 190 4.64 -1.47 -24.60
CA LYS A 190 3.53 -0.68 -24.03
C LYS A 190 4.03 0.58 -23.32
N LEU A 191 5.11 0.48 -22.56
CA LEU A 191 5.76 1.64 -21.93
C LEU A 191 6.21 2.66 -22.97
N ALA A 192 6.94 2.22 -24.01
CA ALA A 192 7.39 3.08 -25.09
C ALA A 192 6.21 3.80 -25.78
N THR A 193 5.12 3.08 -26.08
CA THR A 193 3.90 3.67 -26.66
C THR A 193 3.32 4.77 -25.75
N LYS A 194 3.24 4.52 -24.44
CA LYS A 194 2.74 5.51 -23.48
C LYS A 194 3.64 6.73 -23.35
N MET A 195 4.95 6.53 -23.36
CA MET A 195 5.90 7.64 -23.34
C MET A 195 5.74 8.53 -24.57
N THR A 196 5.55 7.95 -25.76
CA THR A 196 5.27 8.72 -26.98
C THR A 196 3.95 9.49 -26.89
N GLU A 197 2.87 8.88 -26.39
CA GLU A 197 1.58 9.56 -26.20
C GLU A 197 1.68 10.76 -25.26
N LEU A 198 2.35 10.61 -24.11
CA LEU A 198 2.53 11.67 -23.13
C LEU A 198 3.41 12.80 -23.67
N GLN A 199 4.51 12.45 -24.35
CA GLN A 199 5.38 13.43 -24.99
C GLN A 199 4.63 14.25 -26.05
N ALA A 200 3.73 13.64 -26.83
CA ALA A 200 2.94 14.35 -27.82
C ALA A 200 2.02 15.43 -27.20
N ARG A 201 1.57 15.24 -25.96
CA ARG A 201 0.62 16.12 -25.27
C ARG A 201 1.28 17.26 -24.48
N GLY A 202 2.49 17.05 -23.95
CA GLY A 202 3.18 18.02 -23.11
C GLY A 202 3.81 19.19 -23.88
N ASP A 203 4.04 20.31 -23.20
CA ASP A 203 4.94 21.38 -23.67
C ASP A 203 6.42 20.92 -23.63
N PRO A 204 7.37 21.68 -24.23
CA PRO A 204 8.78 21.27 -24.26
C PRO A 204 9.41 21.02 -22.88
N SER A 205 9.02 21.77 -21.84
CA SER A 205 9.57 21.61 -20.48
C SER A 205 9.05 20.32 -19.83
N ALA A 206 7.75 20.05 -19.98
CA ALA A 206 7.13 18.81 -19.50
C ALA A 206 7.73 17.58 -20.20
N ARG A 207 8.02 17.66 -21.51
CA ARG A 207 8.66 16.57 -22.28
C ARG A 207 10.06 16.24 -21.76
N GLU A 208 10.88 17.25 -21.50
CA GLU A 208 12.24 17.05 -21.00
C GLU A 208 12.21 16.48 -19.57
N SER A 209 11.32 16.99 -18.71
CA SER A 209 11.12 16.45 -17.37
C SER A 209 10.67 14.99 -17.42
N LEU A 210 9.74 14.63 -18.30
CA LEU A 210 9.27 13.26 -18.46
C LEU A 210 10.39 12.33 -18.93
N LYS A 211 11.21 12.77 -19.89
CA LYS A 211 12.37 12.00 -20.38
C LYS A 211 13.38 11.74 -19.25
N ARG A 212 13.72 12.76 -18.46
CA ARG A 212 14.64 12.62 -17.33
C ARG A 212 14.11 11.66 -16.27
N THR A 213 12.81 11.73 -15.94
CA THR A 213 12.18 10.80 -15.00
C THR A 213 12.23 9.37 -15.51
N GLU A 214 12.00 9.16 -16.81
CA GLU A 214 12.10 7.84 -17.44
C GLU A 214 13.53 7.26 -17.36
N GLU A 215 14.55 8.06 -17.66
CA GLU A 215 15.96 7.63 -17.56
C GLU A 215 16.34 7.23 -16.12
N ILE A 216 15.90 8.01 -15.13
CA ILE A 216 16.11 7.70 -13.70
C ILE A 216 15.42 6.40 -13.32
N TRP A 217 14.17 6.22 -13.77
CA TRP A 217 13.39 5.03 -13.47
C TRP A 217 14.00 3.77 -14.11
N GLN A 218 14.44 3.84 -15.37
CA GLN A 218 15.10 2.72 -16.05
C GLN A 218 16.37 2.31 -15.31
N LYS A 219 17.19 3.28 -14.90
CA LYS A 219 18.38 3.02 -14.07
C LYS A 219 18.01 2.33 -12.76
N TYR A 220 17.01 2.84 -12.04
CA TYR A 220 16.52 2.24 -10.80
C TYR A 220 16.07 0.79 -11.01
N ARG A 221 15.29 0.52 -12.05
CA ARG A 221 14.83 -0.84 -12.40
C ARG A 221 16.01 -1.78 -12.62
N ASP A 222 16.97 -1.35 -13.43
CA ASP A 222 18.09 -2.19 -13.83
C ASP A 222 19.00 -2.49 -12.63
N GLU A 223 19.35 -1.48 -11.83
CA GLU A 223 20.14 -1.66 -10.60
C GLU A 223 19.43 -2.56 -9.57
N THR A 224 18.13 -2.32 -9.36
CA THR A 224 17.31 -3.10 -8.43
C THR A 224 17.27 -4.57 -8.84
N CYS A 225 16.97 -4.85 -10.11
CA CYS A 225 16.76 -6.21 -10.56
C CYS A 225 18.06 -6.97 -10.82
N GLN A 226 19.15 -6.32 -11.25
CA GLN A 226 20.45 -6.97 -11.46
C GLN A 226 21.05 -7.54 -10.17
N SER A 227 20.70 -6.98 -8.99
CA SER A 227 21.13 -7.49 -7.70
C SER A 227 20.64 -8.91 -7.37
N LEU A 228 19.66 -9.42 -8.12
CA LEU A 228 19.06 -10.74 -7.90
C LEU A 228 19.93 -11.85 -8.52
N SER A 229 20.11 -12.94 -7.77
CA SER A 229 21.07 -14.01 -8.07
C SER A 229 20.68 -14.98 -9.20
N ASN A 230 19.44 -14.93 -9.71
CA ASN A 230 18.97 -15.83 -10.77
C ASN A 230 18.23 -15.03 -11.85
N ARG A 231 18.55 -15.30 -13.11
CA ARG A 231 17.94 -14.69 -14.31
C ARG A 231 16.41 -14.69 -14.29
N LEU A 232 15.76 -15.76 -13.82
CA LEU A 232 14.31 -15.84 -13.73
C LEU A 232 13.75 -14.81 -12.75
N LYS A 233 14.42 -14.62 -11.59
CA LYS A 233 14.06 -13.57 -10.61
C LYS A 233 14.33 -12.17 -11.16
N GLN A 234 15.43 -11.99 -11.91
CA GLN A 234 15.75 -10.72 -12.57
C GLN A 234 14.65 -10.33 -13.58
N LEU A 235 14.28 -11.25 -14.47
CA LEU A 235 13.23 -11.01 -15.46
C LEU A 235 11.87 -10.73 -14.81
N GLN A 236 11.52 -11.50 -13.78
CA GLN A 236 10.28 -11.26 -13.03
C GLN A 236 10.28 -9.87 -12.39
N CYS A 237 11.38 -9.49 -11.72
CA CYS A 237 11.54 -8.15 -11.14
C CYS A 237 11.39 -7.05 -12.20
N GLN A 238 12.06 -7.19 -13.35
CA GLN A 238 11.99 -6.20 -14.43
C GLN A 238 10.57 -6.08 -14.98
N LEU A 239 9.88 -7.21 -15.17
CA LEU A 239 8.51 -7.24 -15.64
C LEU A 239 7.56 -6.54 -14.66
N ASP A 240 7.72 -6.80 -13.37
CA ASP A 240 6.84 -6.26 -12.32
C ASP A 240 7.01 -4.75 -12.15
N LEU A 241 8.25 -4.28 -12.12
CA LEU A 241 8.55 -2.85 -12.09
C LEU A 241 8.02 -2.15 -13.34
N THR A 242 8.25 -2.72 -14.53
CA THR A 242 7.77 -2.14 -15.80
C THR A 242 6.25 -2.06 -15.85
N ARG A 243 5.54 -3.09 -15.37
CA ARG A 243 4.07 -3.07 -15.24
C ARG A 243 3.58 -1.99 -14.28
N SER A 244 4.25 -1.84 -13.14
CA SER A 244 3.90 -0.79 -12.18
C SER A 244 4.02 0.59 -12.83
N HIS A 245 5.16 0.86 -13.48
CA HIS A 245 5.42 2.14 -14.13
C HIS A 245 4.42 2.45 -15.25
N VAL A 246 4.08 1.47 -16.09
CA VAL A 246 3.02 1.63 -17.10
C VAL A 246 1.66 1.99 -16.47
N ARG A 247 1.35 1.48 -15.27
CA ARG A 247 0.11 1.87 -14.55
C ARG A 247 0.20 3.30 -14.03
N ASP A 248 1.34 3.67 -13.45
CA ASP A 248 1.55 5.01 -12.88
C ASP A 248 1.47 6.09 -13.96
N LEU A 249 1.96 5.81 -15.18
CA LEU A 249 1.83 6.69 -16.34
C LEU A 249 0.38 6.88 -16.83
N LYS A 250 -0.59 6.03 -16.45
CA LYS A 250 -2.01 6.23 -16.83
C LYS A 250 -2.70 7.35 -16.05
N ILE A 251 -2.10 7.79 -14.96
CA ILE A 251 -2.66 8.83 -14.08
C ILE A 251 -2.39 10.24 -14.67
N TYR A 252 -1.43 10.36 -15.59
CA TYR A 252 -1.06 11.59 -16.31
C TYR A 252 -1.77 11.70 -17.66
#